data_AF-A0A315X4K4-F1
#
_entry.id   AF-A0A315X4K4-F1
#
_cell.length_a   1.000
_cell.length_b   1.000
_cell.length_c   1.000
_cell.angle_alpha   90.00
_cell.angle_beta   90.00
_cell.angle_gamma   90.00
#
_symmetry.space_group_name_H-M   'P 1'
#
loop_
_entity.id
_entity.type
_entity.pdbx_description
1 polymer ?
#
loop_
_entity_poly.entity_id
_entity_poly.type
_entity_poly.pdbx_seq_one_letter_code
_entity_poly.pdbx_strand_id
1 'polypeptide(L)'
;MAETLDLSAYQEALATLMERAAAAGLRAVPVAGVSVGGCAEAIGTSRRGAFRRRAHAHNHRRDPLFGWICFLSAKPERLVTPSGRPSALLAHEYAHLLAPGSGHGERWRRAVTVLGYPSQARQR
;
A
#
# COMPACT_ATOMS: atom_id res chain seq x y z
N MET A 1 9.84 -7.83 21.36
CA MET A 1 9.12 -8.86 20.58
C MET A 1 9.04 -8.36 19.15
N ALA A 2 9.43 -9.16 18.15
CA ALA A 2 9.21 -8.78 16.77
C ALA A 2 7.69 -8.69 16.54
N GLU A 3 7.19 -7.52 16.15
CA GLU A 3 5.78 -7.36 15.76
C GLU A 3 5.57 -8.18 14.48
N THR A 4 4.92 -9.34 14.61
CA THR A 4 4.59 -10.20 13.47
C THR A 4 3.37 -9.63 12.78
N LEU A 5 3.44 -9.47 11.45
CA LEU A 5 2.26 -9.12 10.65
C LEU A 5 1.24 -10.26 10.74
N ASP A 6 0.01 -9.93 11.12
CA ASP A 6 -1.13 -10.83 10.91
C ASP A 6 -1.45 -10.87 9.41
N LEU A 7 -1.04 -11.98 8.78
CA LEU A 7 -1.17 -12.16 7.34
C LEU A 7 -2.64 -12.29 6.91
N SER A 8 -3.51 -12.88 7.74
CA SER A 8 -4.94 -13.05 7.41
C SER A 8 -5.62 -11.68 7.40
N ALA A 9 -5.44 -10.91 8.47
CA ALA A 9 -6.00 -9.56 8.56
C ALA A 9 -5.51 -8.66 7.42
N TYR A 10 -4.24 -8.81 7.03
CA TYR A 10 -3.69 -8.09 5.88
C TYR A 10 -4.36 -8.51 4.56
N GLN A 11 -4.53 -9.80 4.32
CA GLN A 11 -5.15 -10.33 3.10
C GLN A 11 -6.62 -9.90 2.98
N GLU A 12 -7.37 -9.93 4.08
CA GLU A 12 -8.76 -9.46 4.14
C GLU A 12 -8.86 -7.94 3.88
N ALA A 13 -7.94 -7.15 4.45
CA ALA A 13 -7.86 -5.73 4.18
C ALA A 13 -7.55 -5.45 2.70
N LEU A 14 -6.62 -6.18 2.09
CA LEU A 14 -6.36 -6.07 0.65
C LEU A 14 -7.58 -6.44 -0.19
N ALA A 15 -8.25 -7.55 0.13
CA ALA A 15 -9.45 -8.00 -0.57
C ALA A 15 -10.52 -6.91 -0.56
N THR A 16 -10.76 -6.29 0.60
CA THR A 16 -11.67 -5.15 0.74
C THR A 16 -11.31 -3.99 -0.20
N LEU A 17 -10.02 -3.65 -0.35
CA LEU A 17 -9.59 -2.59 -1.25
C LEU A 17 -9.74 -2.99 -2.73
N MET A 18 -9.45 -4.24 -3.06
CA MET A 18 -9.61 -4.79 -4.41
C MET A 18 -11.08 -4.79 -4.84
N GLU A 19 -11.99 -5.20 -3.94
CA GLU A 19 -13.43 -5.18 -4.16
C GLU A 19 -13.95 -3.76 -4.41
N ARG A 20 -13.53 -2.79 -3.59
CA ARG A 20 -13.89 -1.37 -3.78
C ARG A 20 -13.40 -0.82 -5.11
N ALA A 21 -12.17 -1.16 -5.51
CA ALA A 21 -11.63 -0.76 -6.80
C ALA A 21 -12.45 -1.37 -7.96
N ALA A 22 -12.76 -2.67 -7.88
CA ALA A 22 -13.56 -3.37 -8.87
C ALA A 22 -14.98 -2.78 -8.98
N ALA A 23 -15.64 -2.52 -7.84
CA ALA A 23 -16.96 -1.90 -7.79
C ALA A 23 -16.98 -0.50 -8.44
N ALA A 24 -15.85 0.22 -8.41
CA ALA A 24 -15.68 1.53 -9.05
C ALA A 24 -15.22 1.46 -10.52
N GLY A 25 -15.20 0.26 -11.11
CA GLY A 25 -14.75 0.03 -12.49
C GLY A 25 -13.25 0.23 -12.70
N LEU A 26 -12.46 0.27 -11.63
CA LEU A 26 -11.00 0.26 -11.73
C LEU A 26 -10.52 -1.18 -11.88
N ARG A 27 -9.65 -1.41 -12.86
CA ARG A 27 -8.94 -2.69 -12.97
C ARG A 27 -8.06 -2.84 -11.72
N ALA A 28 -8.43 -3.79 -10.86
CA ALA A 28 -7.62 -4.15 -9.71
C ALA A 28 -6.21 -4.56 -10.17
N VAL A 29 -5.20 -4.10 -9.43
CA VAL A 29 -3.81 -4.48 -9.66
C VAL A 29 -3.43 -5.43 -8.53
N PRO A 30 -3.07 -6.69 -8.81
CA PRO A 30 -2.67 -7.61 -7.78
C PRO A 30 -1.43 -7.08 -7.06
N VAL A 31 -1.41 -7.18 -5.73
CA VAL A 31 -0.22 -6.86 -4.93
C VAL A 31 0.76 -8.03 -5.09
N ALA A 32 1.92 -7.74 -5.68
CA ALA A 32 2.93 -8.76 -6.00
C ALA A 32 3.70 -9.24 -4.75
N GLY A 33 3.75 -8.42 -3.71
CA GLY A 33 4.40 -8.75 -2.45
C GLY A 33 4.34 -7.61 -1.44
N VAL A 34 4.67 -7.94 -0.19
CA VAL A 34 4.79 -6.98 0.91
C VAL A 34 6.14 -7.13 1.56
N SER A 35 6.81 -6.01 1.79
CA SER A 35 8.00 -5.96 2.63
C SER A 35 7.70 -5.15 3.89
N VAL A 36 8.03 -5.70 5.05
CA VAL A 36 7.88 -5.02 6.34
C VAL A 36 9.26 -4.87 7.00
N GLY A 37 9.52 -3.70 7.56
CA GLY A 37 10.81 -3.35 8.15
C GLY A 37 11.79 -2.74 7.16
N GLY A 38 11.37 -2.39 5.94
CA GLY A 38 12.26 -1.89 4.90
C GLY A 38 11.68 -1.96 3.49
N CYS A 39 12.35 -1.30 2.55
CA CYS A 39 12.09 -1.49 1.14
C CYS A 39 12.51 -2.90 0.70
N ALA A 40 11.75 -3.52 -0.21
CA ALA A 40 12.09 -4.81 -0.80
C ALA A 40 13.43 -4.78 -1.56
N GLU A 41 13.82 -3.64 -2.15
CA GLU A 41 15.13 -3.44 -2.80
C GLU A 41 16.31 -3.65 -1.84
N ALA A 42 16.11 -3.42 -0.55
CA ALA A 42 17.16 -3.51 0.45
C ALA A 42 17.25 -4.89 1.12
N ILE A 43 16.41 -5.85 0.74
CA ILE A 43 16.46 -7.23 1.24
C ILE A 43 17.84 -7.83 0.90
N GLY A 44 18.51 -8.42 1.88
CA GLY A 44 19.86 -8.97 1.72
C GLY A 44 20.98 -7.91 1.77
N THR A 45 20.67 -6.64 2.02
CA THR A 45 21.66 -5.56 2.15
C THR A 45 21.70 -4.99 3.57
N SER A 46 22.79 -4.31 3.93
CA SER A 46 22.91 -3.56 5.19
C SER A 46 22.01 -2.31 5.26
N ARG A 47 21.32 -1.96 4.16
CA ARG A 47 20.43 -0.79 4.07
C ARG A 47 18.97 -1.12 4.40
N ARG A 48 18.67 -2.35 4.85
CA ARG A 48 17.30 -2.76 5.19
C ARG A 48 16.73 -1.84 6.28
N GLY A 49 15.62 -1.17 5.98
CA GLY A 49 14.98 -0.18 6.87
C GLY A 49 15.34 1.29 6.56
N ALA A 50 16.27 1.56 5.65
CA ALA A 50 16.66 2.91 5.28
C ALA A 50 15.77 3.51 4.18
N PHE A 51 14.53 3.90 4.52
CA PHE A 51 13.77 4.82 3.68
C PHE A 51 13.04 5.86 4.53
N ARG A 52 13.08 7.13 4.12
CA ARG A 52 12.53 8.26 4.91
C ARG A 52 11.00 8.18 5.09
N ARG A 53 10.32 7.45 4.21
CA ARG A 53 8.86 7.35 4.18
C ARG A 53 8.39 6.23 5.10
N ARG A 54 7.16 6.33 5.63
CA ARG A 54 6.58 5.28 6.49
C ARG A 54 6.16 4.05 5.69
N ALA A 55 5.81 4.26 4.42
CA ALA A 55 5.52 3.24 3.42
C ALA A 55 5.78 3.81 2.01
N HIS A 56 5.84 2.93 1.02
CA HIS A 56 5.73 3.27 -0.41
C HIS A 56 5.30 2.06 -1.24
N ALA A 57 4.68 2.31 -2.39
CA ALA A 57 4.43 1.31 -3.42
C ALA A 57 5.42 1.42 -4.58
N HIS A 58 5.88 0.27 -5.07
CA HIS A 58 6.61 0.15 -6.32
C HIS A 58 5.61 0.24 -7.47
N ASN A 59 5.37 1.45 -7.99
CA ASN A 59 4.28 1.72 -8.92
C ASN A 59 4.73 2.19 -10.32
N HIS A 60 6.03 2.19 -10.61
CA HIS A 60 6.54 2.42 -11.95
C HIS A 60 6.59 1.10 -12.72
N ARG A 61 5.97 1.02 -13.90
CA ARG A 61 5.89 -0.24 -14.68
C ARG A 61 7.26 -0.83 -15.10
N ARG A 62 8.33 -0.03 -15.03
CA ARG A 62 9.70 -0.46 -15.34
C ARG A 62 10.47 -0.89 -14.10
N ASP A 63 9.88 -0.75 -12.92
CA ASP A 63 10.44 -1.20 -11.65
C ASP A 63 10.36 -2.74 -11.58
N PRO A 64 11.48 -3.45 -11.36
CA PRO A 64 11.46 -4.91 -11.18
C PRO A 64 10.57 -5.39 -10.03
N LEU A 65 10.33 -4.52 -9.04
CA LEU A 65 9.45 -4.79 -7.89
C LEU A 65 8.05 -4.21 -8.09
N PHE A 66 7.66 -3.85 -9.32
CA PHE A 66 6.32 -3.32 -9.60
C PHE A 66 5.23 -4.18 -8.95
N GLY A 67 4.31 -3.53 -8.23
CA GLY A 67 3.23 -4.20 -7.50
C GLY A 67 3.57 -4.52 -6.05
N TRP A 68 4.80 -4.31 -5.59
CA TRP A 68 5.16 -4.45 -4.19
C TRP A 68 4.76 -3.23 -3.35
N ILE A 69 4.35 -3.47 -2.10
CA ILE A 69 4.13 -2.42 -1.10
C ILE A 69 5.09 -2.64 0.07
N CYS A 70 5.84 -1.60 0.43
CA CYS A 70 6.82 -1.65 1.50
C CYS A 70 6.39 -0.79 2.68
N PHE A 71 6.50 -1.33 3.90
CA PHE A 71 6.21 -0.65 5.15
C PHE A 71 7.44 -0.63 6.06
N LEU A 72 7.67 0.50 6.74
CA LEU A 72 8.82 0.64 7.62
C LEU A 72 8.67 -0.17 8.92
N SER A 73 7.44 -0.47 9.36
CA SER A 73 7.20 -1.35 10.52
C SER A 73 5.86 -2.06 10.42
N ALA A 74 5.71 -3.17 11.15
CA ALA A 74 4.51 -4.00 11.21
C ALA A 74 3.42 -3.45 12.15
N LYS A 75 3.58 -2.20 12.63
CA LYS A 75 2.64 -1.59 13.57
C LYS A 75 1.23 -1.69 12.97
N PRO A 76 0.26 -2.31 13.66
CA PRO A 76 -1.05 -2.64 13.09
C PRO A 76 -1.66 -1.44 12.37
N GLU A 77 -1.66 -0.27 13.01
CA GLU A 77 -2.15 1.01 12.50
C GLU A 77 -1.66 1.41 11.08
N ARG A 78 -0.53 0.85 10.62
CA ARG A 78 0.05 1.10 9.30
C ARG A 78 -0.48 0.19 8.20
N LEU A 79 -1.00 -0.99 8.55
CA LEU A 79 -1.52 -1.97 7.60
C LEU A 79 -3.02 -2.14 7.79
N VAL A 80 -3.46 -2.44 9.01
CA VAL A 80 -4.85 -2.76 9.37
C VAL A 80 -5.24 -2.03 10.66
N THR A 81 -6.40 -1.39 10.67
CA THR A 81 -6.95 -0.76 11.88
C THR A 81 -7.25 -1.81 12.97
N PRO A 82 -7.38 -1.42 14.26
CA PRO A 82 -7.82 -2.34 15.31
C PRO A 82 -9.16 -3.04 15.02
N SER A 83 -10.00 -2.45 14.17
CA SER A 83 -11.27 -3.02 13.70
C SER A 83 -11.15 -3.98 12.50
N GLY A 84 -9.95 -4.39 12.12
CA GLY A 84 -9.72 -5.28 10.96
C GLY A 84 -9.85 -4.60 9.58
N ARG A 85 -10.22 -3.31 9.53
CA ARG A 85 -10.36 -2.56 8.28
C ARG A 85 -9.00 -2.14 7.72
N PRO A 86 -8.86 -1.92 6.39
CA PRO A 86 -7.62 -1.40 5.82
C PRO A 86 -7.24 -0.06 6.48
N SER A 87 -5.97 0.13 6.77
CA SER A 87 -5.49 1.43 7.23
C SER A 87 -5.52 2.46 6.10
N ALA A 88 -5.53 3.75 6.46
CA ALA A 88 -5.41 4.81 5.47
C ALA A 88 -4.06 4.75 4.71
N LEU A 89 -3.00 4.28 5.37
CA LEU A 89 -1.68 4.15 4.76
C LEU A 89 -1.65 2.99 3.74
N LEU A 90 -2.24 1.84 4.07
CA LEU A 90 -2.38 0.74 3.11
C LEU A 90 -3.20 1.16 1.88
N ALA A 91 -4.33 1.84 2.09
CA ALA A 91 -5.14 2.35 0.99
C ALA A 91 -4.40 3.39 0.14
N HIS A 92 -3.59 4.26 0.77
CA HIS A 92 -2.74 5.24 0.10
C HIS A 92 -1.75 4.57 -0.87
N GLU A 93 -1.03 3.54 -0.39
CA GLU A 93 -0.06 2.83 -1.20
C GLU A 93 -0.71 1.97 -2.28
N TYR A 94 -1.84 1.32 -1.96
CA TYR A 94 -2.59 0.56 -2.96
C TYR A 94 -3.13 1.47 -4.08
N ALA A 95 -3.54 2.70 -3.77
CA ALA A 95 -3.94 3.68 -4.79
C ALA A 95 -2.79 4.03 -5.75
N HIS A 96 -1.53 3.99 -5.32
CA HIS A 96 -0.38 4.15 -6.23
C HIS A 96 -0.28 3.01 -7.23
N LEU A 97 -0.64 1.78 -6.87
CA LEU A 97 -0.68 0.65 -7.79
C LEU A 97 -1.83 0.77 -8.80
N LEU A 98 -3.00 1.25 -8.38
CA LEU A 98 -4.14 1.53 -9.26
C LEU A 98 -3.88 2.68 -10.25
N ALA A 99 -2.98 3.60 -9.89
CA ALA A 99 -2.59 4.74 -10.71
C ALA A 99 -1.07 4.73 -11.00
N PRO A 100 -0.56 3.75 -11.75
CA PRO A 100 0.88 3.54 -11.91
C PRO A 100 1.54 4.74 -12.60
N GLY A 101 2.72 5.12 -12.08
CA GLY A 101 3.46 6.30 -12.51
C GLY A 101 2.78 7.64 -12.20
N SER A 102 1.62 7.63 -11.53
CA SER A 102 1.05 8.83 -10.95
C SER A 102 1.61 9.00 -9.54
N GLY A 103 2.21 10.15 -9.26
CA GLY A 103 2.30 10.66 -7.89
C GLY A 103 0.89 10.98 -7.35
N HIS A 104 0.76 11.93 -6.43
CA HIS A 104 -0.54 12.32 -5.86
C HIS A 104 -1.43 13.19 -6.77
N GLY A 105 -1.32 12.99 -8.09
CA GLY A 105 -2.13 13.65 -9.12
C GLY A 105 -3.55 13.08 -9.24
N GLU A 106 -4.32 13.56 -10.22
CA GLU A 106 -5.75 13.28 -10.36
C GLU A 106 -6.10 11.78 -10.37
N ARG A 107 -5.35 10.96 -11.13
CA ARG A 107 -5.57 9.51 -11.20
C ARG A 107 -5.43 8.84 -9.83
N TRP A 108 -4.42 9.22 -9.06
CA TRP A 108 -4.22 8.72 -7.71
C TRP A 108 -5.29 9.24 -6.74
N ARG A 109 -5.65 10.52 -6.83
CA ARG A 109 -6.72 11.11 -6.00
C ARG A 109 -8.06 10.42 -6.24
N ARG A 110 -8.37 10.11 -7.50
CA ARG A 110 -9.55 9.30 -7.86
C ARG A 110 -9.45 7.91 -7.25
N ALA A 111 -8.32 7.23 -7.41
CA ALA A 111 -8.10 5.88 -6.88
C ALA A 111 -8.29 5.83 -5.35
N VAL A 112 -7.61 6.69 -4.58
CA VAL A 112 -7.71 6.66 -3.11
C VAL A 112 -9.10 7.08 -2.61
N THR A 113 -9.80 7.92 -3.36
CA THR A 113 -11.20 8.30 -3.06
C THR A 113 -12.14 7.11 -3.23
N VAL A 114 -12.07 6.37 -4.34
CA VAL A 114 -12.95 5.21 -4.56
C VAL A 114 -12.65 4.04 -3.62
N LEU A 115 -11.42 3.97 -3.09
CA LEU A 115 -11.09 3.04 -2.01
C LEU A 115 -11.74 3.40 -0.67
N GLY A 116 -12.44 4.54 -0.57
CA GLY A 116 -13.13 5.00 0.64
C GLY A 116 -12.28 5.90 1.54
N TYR A 117 -11.17 6.47 1.04
CA TYR A 117 -10.26 7.33 1.81
C TYR A 117 -10.13 8.74 1.19
N PRO A 118 -11.22 9.49 1.00
CA PRO A 118 -11.19 10.81 0.34
C PRO A 118 -10.36 11.85 1.08
N SER A 119 -10.13 11.69 2.39
CA SER A 119 -9.26 12.58 3.17
C SER A 119 -7.79 12.49 2.76
N GLN A 120 -7.35 11.38 2.17
CA GLN A 120 -6.00 11.23 1.62
C GLN A 120 -5.80 12.05 0.35
N ALA A 121 -6.83 12.18 -0.48
CA ALA A 121 -6.77 12.97 -1.71
C ALA A 121 -6.61 14.50 -1.48
N ARG A 122 -6.86 14.96 -0.25
CA ARG A 122 -6.82 16.38 0.14
C ARG A 122 -5.50 16.80 0.81
N GLN A 123 -4.67 15.85 1.21
CA GLN A 123 -3.38 16.13 1.83
C GLN A 123 -2.42 16.66 0.76
N ARG A 124 -1.83 17.84 1.02
CA ARG A 124 -0.91 18.53 0.12
C ARG A 124 0.53 18.13 0.39
#